data_AF-A0A2H5UZ93-F1
#
_entry.id   AF-A0A2H5UZ93-F1
#
_cell.length_a   1.000
_cell.length_b   1.000
_cell.length_c   1.000
_cell.angle_alpha   90.00
_cell.angle_beta   90.00
_cell.angle_gamma   90.00
#
_symmetry.space_group_name_H-M   'P 1'
#
loop_
_entity.id
_entity.type
_entity.pdbx_description
1 polymer ?
#
loop_
_entity_poly.entity_id
_entity_poly.type
_entity_poly.pdbx_seq_one_letter_code
_entity_poly.pdbx_strand_id
1 'polypeptide(L)'
;MSDFPDDIAKDILDLAARIGTTAKKEGVRKSQLEQLAASLEGYPHDKYCVLVTASFANRQVTRDKLRRDTARAVVEAMKKIYEYKESGLNKKELARILLDLSKWVYEAVDQVRIERPVTSYEELLRIFAGSRG
;
A
#
# COMPACT_ATOMS: atom_id res chain seq x y z
N MET A 1 -5.59 -0.58 19.83
CA MET A 1 -5.84 -0.65 18.38
C MET A 1 -6.50 0.66 18.03
N SER A 2 -5.93 1.45 17.14
CA SER A 2 -6.51 2.75 16.76
C SER A 2 -7.84 2.47 16.05
N ASP A 3 -8.97 2.77 16.68
CA ASP A 3 -10.29 2.54 16.09
C ASP A 3 -10.51 3.55 14.95
N PHE A 4 -10.23 3.13 13.72
CA PHE A 4 -10.66 3.85 12.52
C PHE A 4 -12.05 3.34 12.12
N PRO A 5 -12.87 4.17 11.45
CA PRO A 5 -14.13 3.72 10.85
C PRO A 5 -13.97 2.47 9.97
N ASP A 6 -14.95 1.57 10.02
CA ASP A 6 -14.90 0.26 9.33
C ASP A 6 -14.69 0.39 7.81
N ASP A 7 -15.27 1.43 7.19
CA ASP A 7 -15.12 1.73 5.77
C ASP A 7 -13.67 2.13 5.43
N ILE A 8 -13.02 2.93 6.29
CA ILE A 8 -11.60 3.26 6.16
C ILE A 8 -10.74 2.02 6.38
N ALA A 9 -11.05 1.20 7.39
CA ALA A 9 -10.31 -0.02 7.66
C ALA A 9 -10.36 -0.97 6.44
N LYS A 10 -11.55 -1.15 5.85
CA LYS A 10 -11.73 -1.93 4.63
C LYS A 10 -10.95 -1.34 3.45
N ASP A 11 -11.03 -0.03 3.25
CA ASP A 11 -10.29 0.65 2.20
C ASP A 11 -8.77 0.42 2.33
N ILE A 12 -8.22 0.51 3.54
CA ILE A 12 -6.79 0.30 3.79
C ILE A 12 -6.39 -1.13 3.44
N LEU A 13 -7.21 -2.13 3.79
CA LEU A 13 -6.98 -3.52 3.41
C LEU A 13 -6.99 -3.70 1.89
N ASP A 14 -7.98 -3.15 1.20
CA ASP A 14 -8.11 -3.26 -0.26
C ASP A 14 -6.93 -2.57 -0.99
N LEU A 15 -6.54 -1.38 -0.53
CA LEU A 15 -5.37 -0.67 -1.04
C LEU A 15 -4.08 -1.46 -0.79
N ALA A 16 -3.92 -2.05 0.40
CA ALA A 16 -2.74 -2.86 0.74
C ALA A 16 -2.63 -4.10 -0.16
N ALA A 17 -3.76 -4.78 -0.37
CA ALA A 17 -3.84 -5.94 -1.25
C ALA A 17 -3.40 -5.59 -2.67
N ARG A 18 -3.92 -4.47 -3.20
CA ARG A 18 -3.59 -3.96 -4.53
C ARG A 18 -2.12 -3.59 -4.65
N ILE A 19 -1.54 -2.86 -3.69
CA ILE A 19 -0.12 -2.46 -3.72
C ILE A 19 0.78 -3.70 -3.67
N GLY A 20 0.57 -4.60 -2.70
CA GLY A 20 1.41 -5.78 -2.51
C GLY A 20 1.41 -6.71 -3.72
N THR A 21 0.23 -7.01 -4.27
CA THR A 21 0.10 -7.84 -5.48
C THR A 21 0.67 -7.18 -6.73
N THR A 22 0.50 -5.86 -6.90
CA THR A 22 1.09 -5.10 -8.02
C THR A 22 2.62 -5.15 -7.95
N ALA A 23 3.19 -4.84 -6.77
CA ALA A 23 4.63 -4.87 -6.55
C ALA A 23 5.22 -6.25 -6.82
N LYS A 24 4.52 -7.32 -6.42
CA LYS A 24 4.95 -8.68 -6.71
C LYS A 24 4.97 -8.97 -8.20
N LYS A 25 3.88 -8.66 -8.90
CA LYS A 25 3.74 -8.89 -10.35
C LYS A 25 4.81 -8.14 -11.15
N GLU A 26 5.11 -6.91 -10.76
CA GLU A 26 6.11 -6.07 -11.43
C GLU A 26 7.57 -6.44 -11.05
N GLY A 27 7.77 -7.45 -10.20
CA GLY A 27 9.11 -7.87 -9.75
C GLY A 27 9.83 -6.80 -8.93
N VAL A 28 9.10 -5.91 -8.26
CA VAL A 28 9.66 -4.90 -7.37
C VAL A 28 10.36 -5.61 -6.22
N ARG A 29 11.57 -5.16 -5.85
CA ARG A 29 12.30 -5.73 -4.70
C ARG A 29 11.59 -5.34 -3.40
N LYS A 30 11.43 -6.28 -2.47
CA LYS A 30 10.86 -6.04 -1.12
C LYS A 30 11.43 -4.80 -0.42
N SER A 31 12.74 -4.57 -0.52
CA SER A 31 13.40 -3.41 0.09
C SER A 31 12.90 -2.05 -0.42
N GLN A 32 12.25 -2.01 -1.57
CA GLN A 32 11.63 -0.79 -2.09
C GLN A 32 10.34 -0.44 -1.36
N LEU A 33 9.56 -1.45 -0.92
CA LEU A 33 8.41 -1.23 -0.05
C LEU A 33 8.85 -0.72 1.33
N GLU A 34 9.95 -1.26 1.85
CA GLU A 34 10.54 -0.81 3.12
C GLU A 34 11.06 0.64 3.02
N GLN A 35 11.60 1.03 1.86
CA GLN A 35 12.00 2.42 1.62
C GLN A 35 10.81 3.40 1.56
N LEU A 36 9.62 2.96 1.13
CA LEU A 36 8.41 3.78 1.20
C LEU A 36 8.03 4.07 2.65
N ALA A 37 8.04 3.03 3.51
CA ALA A 37 7.76 3.19 4.93
C ALA A 37 8.81 4.08 5.61
N ALA A 38 10.09 3.89 5.29
CA ALA A 38 11.17 4.76 5.80
C ALA A 38 10.99 6.22 5.36
N SER A 39 10.54 6.47 4.12
CA SER A 39 10.23 7.82 3.64
C SER A 39 9.06 8.46 4.39
N LEU A 40 8.04 7.67 4.74
CA LEU A 40 6.90 8.13 5.52
C LEU A 40 7.36 8.54 6.93
N GLU A 41 8.19 7.72 7.58
CA GLU A 41 8.70 7.98 8.92
C GLU A 41 9.63 9.19 8.99
N GLY A 42 10.47 9.37 7.96
CA GLY A 42 11.46 10.43 7.90
C GLY A 42 10.87 11.84 7.76
N TYR A 43 9.57 11.99 7.46
CA TYR A 43 8.92 13.30 7.38
C TYR A 43 8.22 13.66 8.70
N PRO A 44 8.47 14.87 9.26
CA PRO A 44 8.02 15.24 10.60
C PRO A 44 6.53 15.58 10.70
N HIS A 45 5.86 15.93 9.60
CA HIS A 45 4.47 16.38 9.65
C HIS A 45 3.49 15.25 9.29
N ASP A 46 2.70 14.81 10.26
CA ASP A 46 1.80 13.65 10.15
C ASP A 46 0.80 13.74 8.99
N LYS A 47 0.19 14.91 8.76
CA LYS A 47 -0.76 15.09 7.65
C LYS A 47 -0.10 15.06 6.27
N TYR A 48 1.02 15.76 6.09
CA TYR A 48 1.63 15.96 4.77
C TYR A 48 2.64 14.87 4.40
N CYS A 49 3.06 14.02 5.35
CA CYS A 49 3.98 12.90 5.09
C CYS A 49 3.47 11.95 3.99
N VAL A 50 2.15 11.75 3.88
CA VAL A 50 1.55 10.89 2.85
C VAL A 50 1.74 11.47 1.44
N LEU A 51 1.61 12.79 1.27
CA LEU A 51 1.85 13.44 -0.02
C LEU A 51 3.34 13.42 -0.40
N VAL A 52 4.21 13.65 0.58
CA VAL A 52 5.67 13.53 0.39
C VAL A 52 6.05 12.10 0.00
N THR A 53 5.44 11.10 0.63
CA THR A 53 5.64 9.68 0.31
C THR A 53 5.13 9.35 -1.10
N ALA A 54 4.01 9.93 -1.53
CA ALA A 54 3.53 9.82 -2.91
C ALA A 54 4.54 10.38 -3.92
N SER A 55 5.08 11.58 -3.66
CA SER A 55 6.15 12.16 -4.49
C SER A 55 7.42 11.31 -4.49
N PHE A 56 7.79 10.73 -3.34
CA PHE A 56 8.92 9.82 -3.22
C PHE A 56 8.74 8.56 -4.08
N ALA A 57 7.55 7.94 -4.05
CA ALA A 57 7.25 6.77 -4.87
C ALA A 57 7.46 7.06 -6.37
N ASN A 58 6.94 8.20 -6.86
CA ASN A 58 7.17 8.63 -8.24
C ASN A 58 8.65 8.89 -8.55
N ARG A 59 9.39 9.51 -7.62
CA ARG A 59 10.84 9.72 -7.79
C ARG A 59 11.61 8.40 -7.92
N GLN A 60 11.18 7.35 -7.23
CA GLN A 60 11.81 6.03 -7.35
C GLN A 60 11.59 5.38 -8.73
N VAL A 61 10.53 5.75 -9.46
CA VAL A 61 10.36 5.34 -10.86
C VAL A 61 11.44 5.94 -11.74
N THR A 62 11.71 7.24 -11.60
CA THR A 62 12.79 7.91 -12.36
C THR A 62 14.18 7.33 -12.04
N ARG A 63 14.34 6.69 -10.89
CA ARG A 63 15.58 6.03 -10.45
C ARG A 63 15.66 4.55 -10.82
N ASP A 64 14.68 4.03 -11.57
CA ASP A 64 14.52 2.61 -11.90
C ASP A 64 14.54 1.70 -10.66
N LYS A 65 13.96 2.20 -9.55
CA LYS A 65 13.84 1.47 -8.28
C LYS A 65 12.44 0.94 -8.04
N LEU A 66 11.42 1.72 -8.41
CA LEU A 66 10.02 1.27 -8.48
C LEU A 66 9.56 1.17 -9.93
N ARG A 67 8.61 0.27 -10.15
CA ARG A 67 7.90 0.17 -11.43
C ARG A 67 6.67 1.07 -11.43
N ARG A 68 6.18 1.40 -12.63
CA ARG A 68 5.20 2.49 -12.83
C ARG A 68 3.88 2.18 -12.15
N ASP A 69 3.38 0.94 -12.24
CA ASP A 69 2.05 0.62 -11.70
C ASP A 69 2.06 0.54 -10.18
N THR A 70 3.13 0.02 -9.58
CA THR A 70 3.35 0.03 -8.13
C THR A 70 3.41 1.45 -7.60
N ALA A 71 4.22 2.33 -8.23
CA ALA A 71 4.30 3.73 -7.81
C ALA A 71 2.95 4.44 -7.94
N ARG A 72 2.22 4.18 -9.04
CA ARG A 72 0.86 4.70 -9.24
C ARG A 72 -0.11 4.24 -8.15
N ALA A 73 -0.12 2.95 -7.82
CA ALA A 73 -0.98 2.41 -6.75
C ALA A 73 -0.67 3.06 -5.40
N VAL A 74 0.62 3.25 -5.07
CA VAL A 74 1.03 3.97 -3.85
C VAL A 74 0.58 5.42 -3.87
N VAL A 75 0.75 6.13 -4.99
CA VAL A 75 0.31 7.53 -5.13
C VAL A 75 -1.20 7.66 -4.95
N GLU A 76 -1.98 6.78 -5.58
CA GLU A 76 -3.44 6.75 -5.45
C GLU A 76 -3.85 6.49 -3.99
N ALA A 77 -3.21 5.54 -3.31
CA ALA A 77 -3.50 5.22 -1.92
C ALA A 77 -3.15 6.38 -0.96
N MET A 78 -1.98 6.99 -1.10
CA MET A 78 -1.55 8.12 -0.27
C MET A 78 -2.44 9.35 -0.47
N LYS A 79 -2.90 9.61 -1.70
CA LYS A 79 -3.87 10.67 -1.98
C LYS A 79 -5.21 10.38 -1.31
N LYS A 80 -5.70 9.14 -1.40
CA LYS A 80 -6.95 8.73 -0.74
C LYS A 80 -6.86 8.92 0.78
N ILE A 81 -5.75 8.52 1.40
CA ILE A 81 -5.51 8.75 2.84
C ILE A 81 -5.54 10.24 3.17
N TYR A 82 -4.87 11.08 2.36
CA TYR A 82 -4.86 12.54 2.55
C TYR A 82 -6.26 13.15 2.47
N GLU A 83 -7.13 12.60 1.63
CA GLU A 83 -8.46 13.11 1.32
C GLU A 83 -9.52 12.77 2.38
N TYR A 84 -9.32 11.71 3.17
CA TYR A 84 -10.17 11.34 4.32
C TYR A 84 -10.44 12.55 5.22
N LYS A 85 -11.72 12.78 5.58
CA LYS A 85 -12.20 14.00 6.25
C LYS A 85 -12.44 13.82 7.74
N GLU A 86 -12.32 12.61 8.23
CA GLU A 86 -12.63 12.20 9.59
C GLU A 86 -11.70 12.91 10.58
N SER A 87 -12.32 13.58 11.55
CA SER A 87 -11.61 14.30 12.62
C SER A 87 -10.84 13.34 13.51
N GLY A 88 -9.67 13.77 13.99
CA GLY A 88 -8.82 12.97 14.88
C GLY A 88 -8.05 11.84 14.18
N LEU A 89 -8.25 11.65 12.88
CA LEU A 89 -7.61 10.57 12.15
C LEU A 89 -6.12 10.87 11.87
N ASN A 90 -5.24 10.03 12.42
CA ASN A 90 -3.80 10.13 12.17
C ASN A 90 -3.46 9.53 10.78
N LYS A 91 -3.20 10.42 9.82
CA LYS A 91 -2.88 10.06 8.42
C LYS A 91 -1.57 9.30 8.29
N LYS A 92 -0.57 9.61 9.11
CA LYS A 92 0.71 8.92 9.15
C LYS A 92 0.53 7.49 9.64
N GLU A 93 -0.25 7.29 10.69
CA GLU A 93 -0.56 5.96 11.22
C GLU A 93 -1.29 5.10 10.19
N LEU A 94 -2.32 5.64 9.51
CA LEU A 94 -2.99 4.90 8.43
C LEU A 94 -2.04 4.50 7.31
N ALA A 95 -1.18 5.42 6.88
CA ALA A 95 -0.22 5.14 5.82
C ALA A 95 0.83 4.12 6.24
N ARG A 96 1.23 4.11 7.51
CA ARG A 96 2.12 3.11 8.09
C ARG A 96 1.48 1.73 8.03
N ILE A 97 0.26 1.59 8.56
CA ILE A 97 -0.51 0.34 8.53
C ILE A 97 -0.69 -0.14 7.09
N LEU A 98 -1.07 0.74 6.17
CA LEU A 98 -1.20 0.43 4.74
C LEU A 98 0.09 -0.17 4.16
N LEU A 99 1.24 0.48 4.38
CA LEU A 99 2.52 0.05 3.82
C LEU A 99 3.02 -1.26 4.44
N ASP A 100 2.83 -1.44 5.75
CA ASP A 100 3.18 -2.67 6.45
C ASP A 100 2.32 -3.84 5.95
N LEU A 101 1.00 -3.64 5.82
CA LEU A 101 0.10 -4.63 5.24
C LEU A 101 0.45 -4.93 3.78
N SER A 102 0.81 -3.92 2.99
CA SER A 102 1.22 -4.10 1.59
C SER A 102 2.45 -5.00 1.48
N LYS A 103 3.40 -4.86 2.43
CA LYS A 103 4.58 -5.72 2.54
C LYS A 103 4.18 -7.15 2.92
N TRP A 104 3.30 -7.34 3.89
CA TRP A 104 2.81 -8.67 4.26
C TRP A 104 2.11 -9.36 3.09
N VAL A 105 1.26 -8.62 2.36
CA VAL A 105 0.62 -9.14 1.15
C VAL A 105 1.67 -9.55 0.13
N TYR A 106 2.64 -8.68 -0.17
CA TYR A 106 3.74 -8.97 -1.11
C TYR A 106 4.48 -10.27 -0.76
N GLU A 107 4.72 -10.52 0.53
CA GLU A 107 5.39 -11.71 1.04
C GLU A 107 4.48 -12.95 0.96
N ALA A 108 3.22 -12.82 1.35
CA ALA A 108 2.25 -13.91 1.34
C ALA A 108 1.97 -14.42 -0.08
N VAL A 109 1.97 -13.53 -1.08
CA VAL A 109 1.74 -13.91 -2.47
C VAL A 109 2.93 -14.59 -3.15
N ASP A 110 4.08 -14.74 -2.46
CA ASP A 110 5.22 -15.51 -2.99
C ASP A 110 4.89 -16.99 -3.18
N GLN A 111 3.92 -17.50 -2.41
CA GLN A 111 3.50 -18.90 -2.42
C GLN A 111 2.37 -19.19 -3.42
N VAL A 112 1.82 -18.17 -4.08
CA VAL A 112 0.67 -18.32 -4.99
C VAL A 112 0.90 -17.57 -6.30
N ARG A 113 0.39 -18.14 -7.39
CA ARG A 113 0.45 -17.46 -8.70
C ARG A 113 -0.61 -16.37 -8.77
N ILE A 114 -0.18 -15.11 -8.85
CA ILE A 114 -1.05 -13.96 -9.07
C ILE A 114 -0.95 -13.52 -10.53
N GLU A 115 -1.99 -13.74 -11.33
CA GLU A 115 -2.00 -13.36 -12.76
C GLU A 115 -2.21 -11.85 -12.96
N ARG A 116 -3.01 -11.24 -12.08
CA ARG A 116 -3.32 -9.81 -12.07
C ARG A 116 -3.33 -9.28 -10.64
N PRO A 117 -2.99 -8.00 -10.43
CA PRO A 117 -3.19 -7.39 -9.12
C PRO A 117 -4.64 -7.52 -8.69
N VAL A 118 -4.85 -7.84 -7.42
CA VAL A 118 -6.18 -7.95 -6.85
C VAL A 118 -6.77 -6.57 -6.57
N THR A 119 -8.08 -6.49 -6.55
CA THR A 119 -8.82 -5.24 -6.31
C THR A 119 -9.36 -5.11 -4.90
N SER A 120 -9.47 -6.22 -4.17
CA SER A 120 -9.89 -6.25 -2.77
C SER A 120 -9.11 -7.27 -1.94
N TYR A 121 -9.08 -7.06 -0.63
CA TYR A 121 -8.50 -7.99 0.32
C TYR A 121 -9.30 -9.30 0.39
N GLU A 122 -10.62 -9.24 0.19
CA GLU A 122 -11.47 -10.44 0.10
C GLU A 122 -11.09 -11.31 -1.11
N GLU A 123 -10.79 -10.71 -2.28
CA GLU A 123 -10.28 -11.43 -3.46
C GLU A 123 -8.96 -12.14 -3.13
N LEU A 124 -8.04 -11.46 -2.42
CA LEU A 124 -6.78 -12.04 -1.97
C LEU A 124 -6.99 -13.27 -1.06
N LEU A 125 -7.88 -13.16 -0.08
CA LEU A 125 -8.17 -14.28 0.84
C LEU A 125 -8.79 -15.47 0.12
N ARG A 126 -9.64 -15.25 -0.90
CA ARG A 126 -10.17 -16.34 -1.73
C ARG A 126 -9.06 -17.07 -2.49
N ILE A 127 -8.09 -16.33 -3.03
CA ILE A 127 -6.91 -16.91 -3.69
C ILE A 127 -6.11 -17.78 -2.71
N PHE A 128 -5.84 -17.27 -1.49
CA PHE A 128 -5.13 -18.04 -0.47
C PHE A 128 -5.89 -19.28 0.01
N ALA A 129 -7.22 -19.21 0.08
CA ALA A 129 -8.07 -20.35 0.41
C ALA A 129 -8.14 -21.41 -0.70
N GLY A 130 -7.53 -21.18 -1.88
CA GLY A 130 -7.63 -22.07 -3.04
C GLY A 130 -8.99 -22.01 -3.75
N SER A 131 -9.84 -21.05 -3.37
CA SER A 131 -11.13 -20.80 -4.01
C SER A 131 -10.89 -20.03 -5.31
N ARG A 132 -10.74 -20.74 -6.43
CA ARG A 132 -10.73 -20.12 -7.75
C ARG A 132 -12.11 -19.51 -8.01
N GLY A 133 -12.13 -18.21 -8.31
CA GLY A 133 -13.30 -17.53 -8.88
C GLY A 133 -13.53 -17.90 -10.32
#